data_AF-A0A7S3ZLP6-F1
#
_entry.id   AF-A0A7S3ZLP6-F1
#
_cell.length_a   1.000
_cell.length_b   1.000
_cell.length_c   1.000
_cell.angle_alpha   90.00
_cell.angle_beta   90.00
_cell.angle_gamma   90.00
#
_symmetry.space_group_name_H-M   'P 1'
#
loop_
_entity.id
_entity.type
_entity.pdbx_description
1 polymer ?
#
loop_
_entity_poly.entity_id
_entity_poly.type
_entity_poly.pdbx_seq_one_letter_code
_entity_poly.pdbx_strand_id
1 'polypeptide(L)'
;MRRSRATSSTTTRVRGPVSDASPRPPALHAIAATHPRADDDDECAAEYKRRIACDPERLSNLRFAFAIVLAGVRESKQAMQKTRFDEDAKIDASTRELVQGLFDDHSFMDGENIKRVAPLLRAAAAQASECSVLTNEDDDEWLEETGVWQVRQRSRAVLRLFDCVQCGACRIHGKVAWFGVATALKLIYSDASTRPLCRVEVAALLTTLAKLATAVRFAEEMEEICCEQAAA
;
A
#
# COMPACT_ATOMS: atom_id res chain seq x y z
N MET A 1 40.92 -31.46 44.31
CA MET A 1 40.09 -30.47 43.58
C MET A 1 39.98 -30.89 42.12
N ARG A 2 38.90 -31.58 41.75
CA ARG A 2 38.61 -32.00 40.35
C ARG A 2 37.80 -30.89 39.67
N ARG A 3 38.27 -30.35 38.55
CA ARG A 3 37.48 -29.48 37.67
C ARG A 3 36.84 -30.35 36.57
N SER A 4 35.51 -30.45 36.60
CA SER A 4 34.71 -31.14 35.58
C SER A 4 34.43 -30.20 34.39
N ARG A 5 34.61 -30.70 33.17
CA ARG A 5 34.20 -30.03 31.92
C ARG A 5 32.67 -30.07 31.80
N ALA A 6 32.02 -28.92 31.68
CA ALA A 6 30.61 -28.82 31.33
C ALA A 6 30.47 -28.78 29.80
N THR A 7 29.81 -29.79 29.25
CA THR A 7 29.35 -29.87 27.86
C THR A 7 28.06 -29.06 27.72
N SER A 8 28.06 -28.01 26.88
CA SER A 8 26.86 -27.23 26.56
C SER A 8 26.10 -27.90 25.40
N SER A 9 24.98 -28.53 25.71
CA SER A 9 24.00 -29.01 24.73
C SER A 9 23.08 -27.85 24.30
N THR A 10 23.15 -27.45 23.04
CA THR A 10 22.24 -26.46 22.44
C THR A 10 20.87 -27.11 22.21
N THR A 11 19.88 -26.77 23.04
CA THR A 11 18.50 -27.21 22.86
C THR A 11 17.76 -26.23 21.95
N THR A 12 17.54 -26.59 20.70
CA THR A 12 16.70 -25.85 19.75
C THR A 12 15.25 -25.94 20.21
N ARG A 13 14.69 -24.82 20.70
CA ARG A 13 13.29 -24.75 21.15
C ARG A 13 12.37 -24.65 19.93
N VAL A 14 11.84 -25.78 19.48
CA VAL A 14 10.74 -25.84 18.51
C VAL A 14 9.51 -25.18 19.14
N ARG A 15 9.06 -24.04 18.59
CA ARG A 15 7.78 -23.42 18.98
C ARG A 15 6.65 -24.19 18.28
N GLY A 16 5.73 -24.74 19.06
CA GLY A 16 4.50 -25.36 18.57
C GLY A 16 3.53 -24.36 17.92
N PRO A 17 2.45 -24.86 17.29
CA PRO A 17 1.54 -24.06 16.49
C PRO A 17 0.72 -23.13 17.40
N VAL A 18 0.78 -21.83 17.11
CA VAL A 18 -0.03 -20.82 17.78
C VAL A 18 -1.37 -20.75 17.06
N SER A 19 -2.40 -21.37 17.63
CA SER A 19 -3.77 -20.94 17.39
C SER A 19 -3.98 -19.61 18.14
N ASP A 20 -4.56 -18.63 17.45
CA ASP A 20 -5.63 -17.73 17.93
C ASP A 20 -5.51 -16.27 17.45
N ALA A 21 -6.66 -15.76 17.02
CA ALA A 21 -7.09 -14.41 16.66
C ALA A 21 -6.13 -13.22 16.83
N SER A 22 -5.12 -13.08 15.96
CA SER A 22 -4.36 -11.83 15.81
C SER A 22 -5.12 -10.83 14.92
N PRO A 23 -5.08 -9.51 15.22
CA PRO A 23 -5.66 -8.49 14.35
C PRO A 23 -5.10 -8.61 12.92
N ARG A 24 -6.02 -8.56 11.95
CA ARG A 24 -5.78 -8.83 10.52
C ARG A 24 -4.75 -7.82 9.98
N PRO A 25 -3.59 -8.25 9.46
CA PRO A 25 -2.54 -7.31 9.07
C PRO A 25 -2.96 -6.53 7.81
N PRO A 26 -2.73 -5.21 7.76
CA PRO A 26 -3.05 -4.40 6.58
C PRO A 26 -2.18 -4.80 5.38
N ALA A 27 -2.67 -4.50 4.16
CA ALA A 27 -2.00 -4.76 2.88
C ALA A 27 -0.50 -4.36 2.82
N LEU A 28 -0.08 -3.39 3.64
CA LEU A 28 1.33 -2.98 3.74
C LEU A 28 2.28 -4.04 4.29
N HIS A 29 1.77 -5.02 5.04
CA HIS A 29 2.59 -6.17 5.47
C HIS A 29 3.07 -7.01 4.28
N ALA A 30 2.30 -7.06 3.18
CA ALA A 30 2.71 -7.76 1.96
C ALA A 30 3.85 -6.99 1.25
N ILE A 31 3.77 -5.66 1.15
CA ILE A 31 4.83 -4.82 0.53
C ILE A 31 6.17 -4.96 1.27
N ALA A 32 6.14 -5.09 2.59
CA ALA A 32 7.35 -5.31 3.39
C ALA A 32 7.93 -6.72 3.21
N ALA A 33 7.11 -7.70 2.83
CA ALA A 33 7.52 -9.08 2.64
C ALA A 33 8.17 -9.33 1.26
N THR A 34 7.89 -8.49 0.25
CA THR A 34 8.40 -8.68 -1.12
C THR A 34 9.76 -8.02 -1.38
N HIS A 35 10.39 -7.38 -0.39
CA HIS A 35 11.51 -6.45 -0.65
C HIS A 35 12.94 -6.89 -0.31
N PRO A 36 13.19 -8.09 0.23
CA PRO A 36 14.40 -8.82 -0.07
C PRO A 36 14.03 -10.02 -0.94
N ARG A 37 14.22 -9.92 -2.26
CA ARG A 37 14.31 -11.11 -3.11
C ARG A 37 15.59 -11.81 -2.66
N ALA A 38 15.49 -13.02 -2.14
CA ALA A 38 16.67 -13.86 -1.96
C ALA A 38 17.24 -14.18 -3.34
N ASP A 39 18.55 -14.44 -3.43
CA ASP A 39 19.17 -14.88 -4.68
C ASP A 39 18.68 -16.28 -5.12
N ASP A 40 17.89 -16.95 -4.27
CA ASP A 40 17.33 -18.28 -4.45
C ASP A 40 15.79 -18.21 -4.55
N ASP A 41 15.25 -18.67 -5.68
CA ASP A 41 13.81 -18.70 -5.95
C ASP A 41 13.06 -19.70 -5.04
N ASP A 42 13.72 -20.78 -4.57
CA ASP A 42 13.12 -21.74 -3.64
C ASP A 42 12.96 -21.14 -2.24
N GLU A 43 13.94 -20.36 -1.77
CA GLU A 43 13.84 -19.62 -0.50
C GLU A 43 12.73 -18.55 -0.58
N CYS A 44 12.64 -17.85 -1.72
CA CYS A 44 11.55 -16.89 -1.97
C CYS A 44 10.18 -17.56 -1.96
N ALA A 45 10.02 -18.70 -2.65
CA ALA A 45 8.78 -19.46 -2.68
C ALA A 45 8.40 -19.98 -1.28
N ALA A 46 9.38 -20.42 -0.49
CA ALA A 46 9.15 -20.86 0.88
C ALA A 46 8.63 -19.73 1.79
N GLU A 47 9.26 -18.54 1.74
CA GLU A 47 8.80 -17.38 2.52
C GLU A 47 7.46 -16.83 2.00
N TYR A 48 7.23 -16.85 0.68
CA TYR A 48 5.94 -16.50 0.09
C TYR A 48 4.82 -17.42 0.59
N LYS A 49 5.04 -18.74 0.56
CA LYS A 49 4.11 -19.72 1.12
C LYS A 49 3.83 -19.44 2.59
N ARG A 50 4.89 -19.22 3.39
CA ARG A 50 4.78 -18.99 4.83
C ARG A 50 4.03 -17.71 5.21
N ARG A 51 4.16 -16.64 4.43
CA ARG A 51 3.67 -15.29 4.81
C ARG A 51 2.42 -14.84 4.07
N ILE A 52 2.20 -15.33 2.85
CA ILE A 52 1.16 -14.83 1.94
C ILE A 52 0.23 -15.97 1.48
N ALA A 53 0.76 -17.07 0.92
CA ALA A 53 -0.07 -18.08 0.27
C ALA A 53 -1.05 -18.80 1.21
N CYS A 54 -0.72 -18.92 2.51
CA CYS A 54 -1.61 -19.54 3.50
C CYS A 54 -2.89 -18.72 3.78
N ASP A 55 -3.00 -17.49 3.30
CA ASP A 55 -4.13 -16.60 3.55
C ASP A 55 -4.48 -15.80 2.28
N PRO A 56 -5.44 -16.28 1.46
CA PRO A 56 -5.78 -15.65 0.19
C PRO A 56 -6.31 -14.21 0.35
N GLU A 57 -6.80 -13.84 1.53
CA GLU A 57 -7.24 -12.48 1.82
C GLU A 57 -6.08 -11.48 1.74
N ARG A 58 -4.84 -11.89 2.04
CA ARG A 58 -3.66 -11.02 1.96
C ARG A 58 -3.36 -10.58 0.54
N LEU A 59 -3.48 -11.51 -0.41
CA LEU A 59 -3.28 -11.22 -1.82
C LEU A 59 -4.41 -10.35 -2.37
N SER A 60 -5.65 -10.63 -1.97
CA SER A 60 -6.80 -9.77 -2.28
C SER A 60 -6.57 -8.35 -1.75
N ASN A 61 -6.14 -8.19 -0.50
CA ASN A 61 -5.84 -6.91 0.13
C ASN A 61 -4.67 -6.17 -0.56
N LEU A 62 -3.66 -6.89 -1.05
CA LEU A 62 -2.58 -6.32 -1.84
C LEU A 62 -3.10 -5.76 -3.17
N ARG A 63 -3.88 -6.55 -3.93
CA ARG A 63 -4.50 -6.14 -5.19
C ARG A 63 -5.48 -4.97 -4.97
N PHE A 64 -6.22 -4.99 -3.87
CA PHE A 64 -7.12 -3.90 -3.47
C PHE A 64 -6.36 -2.61 -3.15
N ALA A 65 -5.26 -2.69 -2.39
CA ALA A 65 -4.43 -1.53 -2.11
C ALA A 65 -3.79 -0.96 -3.40
N PHE A 66 -3.35 -1.83 -4.31
CA PHE A 66 -2.89 -1.43 -5.64
C PHE A 66 -3.97 -0.70 -6.41
N ALA A 67 -5.20 -1.23 -6.45
CA ALA A 67 -6.33 -0.57 -7.11
C ALA A 67 -6.67 0.80 -6.52
N ILE A 68 -6.65 0.96 -5.19
CA ILE A 68 -6.86 2.25 -4.52
C ILE A 68 -5.79 3.26 -4.97
N VAL A 69 -4.52 2.90 -4.89
CA VAL A 69 -3.42 3.82 -5.21
C VAL A 69 -3.44 4.18 -6.70
N LEU A 70 -3.69 3.20 -7.57
CA LEU A 70 -3.83 3.42 -9.01
C LEU A 70 -4.99 4.37 -9.31
N ALA A 71 -6.14 4.20 -8.65
CA ALA A 71 -7.28 5.10 -8.79
C ALA A 71 -6.93 6.52 -8.32
N GLY A 72 -6.21 6.67 -7.20
CA GLY A 72 -5.71 7.96 -6.74
C GLY A 72 -4.78 8.65 -7.75
N VAL A 73 -3.87 7.89 -8.39
CA VAL A 73 -3.01 8.43 -9.46
C VAL A 73 -3.84 8.91 -10.64
N ARG A 74 -4.84 8.13 -11.08
CA ARG A 74 -5.75 8.53 -12.15
C ARG A 74 -6.51 9.82 -11.82
N GLU A 75 -7.11 9.93 -10.63
CA GLU A 75 -7.84 11.13 -10.19
C GLU A 75 -6.91 12.37 -10.11
N SER A 76 -5.61 12.16 -9.90
CA SER A 76 -4.62 13.24 -9.82
C SER A 76 -4.16 13.81 -11.16
N LYS A 77 -4.61 13.28 -12.31
CA LYS A 77 -4.13 13.69 -13.65
C LYS A 77 -4.07 15.21 -13.83
N GLN A 78 -5.15 15.91 -13.50
CA GLN A 78 -5.23 17.37 -13.63
C GLN A 78 -4.33 18.11 -12.62
N ALA A 79 -4.21 17.58 -11.39
CA ALA A 79 -3.38 18.18 -10.35
C ALA A 79 -1.88 18.04 -10.66
N MET A 80 -1.46 16.88 -11.19
CA MET A 80 -0.07 16.63 -11.57
C MET A 80 0.40 17.52 -12.73
N GLN A 81 -0.48 17.82 -13.69
CA GLN A 81 -0.17 18.76 -14.79
C GLN A 81 0.18 20.18 -14.29
N LYS A 82 -0.42 20.60 -13.17
CA LYS A 82 -0.21 21.93 -12.57
C LYS A 82 0.97 21.96 -11.59
N THR A 83 1.55 20.82 -11.26
CA THR A 83 2.57 20.72 -10.21
C THR A 83 3.96 21.03 -10.75
N ARG A 84 4.82 21.64 -9.91
CA ARG A 84 6.26 21.76 -10.13
C ARG A 84 6.96 20.65 -9.34
N PHE A 85 7.73 19.81 -10.01
CA PHE A 85 8.43 18.65 -9.46
C PHE A 85 9.82 18.99 -8.94
N ASP A 86 10.54 19.91 -9.60
CA ASP A 86 11.89 20.30 -9.20
C ASP A 86 12.17 21.80 -9.36
N GLU A 87 13.21 22.27 -8.68
CA GLU A 87 13.68 23.65 -8.79
C GLU A 87 14.44 23.86 -10.11
N ASP A 88 15.21 22.86 -10.56
CA ASP A 88 15.89 22.88 -11.85
C ASP A 88 14.90 22.68 -12.99
N ALA A 89 14.83 23.66 -13.90
CA ALA A 89 13.92 23.66 -15.03
C ALA A 89 14.12 22.46 -15.99
N LYS A 90 15.35 21.95 -16.14
CA LYS A 90 15.63 20.81 -17.01
C LYS A 90 15.10 19.51 -16.40
N ILE A 91 15.33 19.31 -15.11
CA ILE A 91 14.85 18.14 -14.36
C ILE A 91 13.32 18.18 -14.26
N ASP A 92 12.74 19.35 -14.01
CA ASP A 92 11.29 19.54 -13.96
C ASP A 92 10.63 19.19 -15.29
N ALA A 93 11.18 19.69 -16.41
CA ALA A 93 10.65 19.41 -17.74
C ALA A 93 10.70 17.91 -18.08
N SER A 94 11.83 17.26 -17.82
CA SER A 94 11.97 15.81 -18.07
C SER A 94 11.07 14.97 -17.16
N THR A 95 10.95 15.33 -15.88
CA THR A 95 10.04 14.64 -14.95
C THR A 95 8.59 14.81 -15.38
N ARG A 96 8.21 16.00 -15.83
CA ARG A 96 6.87 16.30 -16.32
C ARG A 96 6.53 15.48 -17.57
N GLU A 97 7.47 15.34 -18.50
CA GLU A 97 7.31 14.50 -19.68
C GLU A 97 7.08 13.02 -19.31
N LEU A 98 7.88 12.47 -18.38
CA LEU A 98 7.71 11.10 -17.88
C LEU A 98 6.35 10.89 -17.19
N VAL A 99 5.91 11.85 -16.37
CA VAL A 99 4.61 11.79 -15.70
C VAL A 99 3.47 11.91 -16.71
N GLN A 100 3.61 12.74 -17.75
CA GLN A 100 2.62 12.82 -18.84
C GLN A 100 2.53 11.51 -19.62
N GLY A 101 3.68 10.90 -19.97
CA GLY A 101 3.73 9.60 -20.62
C GLY A 101 2.99 8.50 -19.86
N LEU A 102 3.00 8.53 -18.52
CA LEU A 102 2.22 7.61 -17.69
C LEU A 102 0.69 7.74 -17.89
N PHE A 103 0.20 8.93 -18.23
CA PHE A 103 -1.22 9.21 -18.46
C PHE A 103 -1.66 9.09 -19.91
N ASP A 104 -0.71 9.10 -20.85
CA ASP A 104 -0.94 8.94 -22.29
C ASP A 104 -1.05 7.47 -22.69
N ASP A 105 -0.51 6.55 -21.87
CA ASP A 105 -0.75 5.12 -22.03
C ASP A 105 -2.20 4.76 -21.67
N HIS A 106 -3.03 4.71 -22.71
CA HIS A 106 -4.44 4.35 -22.64
C HIS A 106 -4.67 2.94 -22.07
N SER A 107 -3.71 2.02 -22.18
CA SER A 107 -3.84 0.68 -21.59
C SER A 107 -3.84 0.75 -20.06
N PHE A 108 -3.04 1.65 -19.50
CA PHE A 108 -2.84 1.79 -18.07
C PHE A 108 -3.95 2.59 -17.38
N MET A 109 -4.40 3.68 -17.99
CA MET A 109 -5.32 4.64 -17.34
C MET A 109 -6.79 4.56 -17.81
N ASP A 110 -7.09 3.99 -18.98
CA ASP A 110 -8.46 4.00 -19.54
C ASP A 110 -9.27 2.72 -19.35
N GLY A 111 -8.74 1.72 -18.66
CA GLY A 111 -9.47 0.48 -18.36
C GLY A 111 -10.77 0.72 -17.59
N GLU A 112 -11.85 0.05 -17.99
CA GLU A 112 -13.18 0.20 -17.37
C GLU A 112 -13.15 -0.11 -15.86
N ASN A 113 -12.39 -1.14 -15.48
CA ASN A 113 -12.26 -1.54 -14.08
C ASN A 113 -11.69 -0.42 -13.19
N ILE A 114 -10.67 0.30 -13.67
CA ILE A 114 -10.06 1.37 -12.87
C ILE A 114 -10.94 2.62 -12.79
N LYS A 115 -11.77 2.90 -13.82
CA LYS A 115 -12.74 4.01 -13.80
C LYS A 115 -13.77 3.83 -12.68
N ARG A 116 -14.11 2.58 -12.37
CA ARG A 116 -15.15 2.22 -11.39
C ARG A 116 -14.68 2.26 -9.95
N VAL A 117 -13.38 2.15 -9.67
CA VAL A 117 -12.85 2.07 -8.31
C VAL A 117 -13.21 3.31 -7.48
N ALA A 118 -12.90 4.51 -7.95
CA ALA A 118 -13.17 5.73 -7.20
C ALA A 118 -14.68 5.96 -6.93
N PRO A 119 -15.59 5.82 -7.91
CA PRO A 119 -17.03 5.86 -7.66
C PRO A 119 -17.52 4.81 -6.66
N LEU A 120 -17.03 3.57 -6.74
CA LEU A 120 -17.41 2.50 -5.81
C LEU A 120 -16.95 2.80 -4.38
N LEU A 121 -15.74 3.34 -4.21
CA LEU A 121 -15.24 3.75 -2.89
C LEU A 121 -16.05 4.90 -2.30
N ARG A 122 -16.41 5.90 -3.12
CA ARG A 122 -17.30 7.00 -2.70
C ARG A 122 -18.68 6.48 -2.29
N ALA A 123 -19.28 5.59 -3.07
CA ALA A 123 -20.58 4.97 -2.76
C ALA A 123 -20.53 4.13 -1.48
N ALA A 124 -19.48 3.33 -1.29
CA ALA A 124 -19.30 2.54 -0.08
C ALA A 124 -19.10 3.42 1.17
N ALA A 125 -18.38 4.55 1.04
CA ALA A 125 -18.22 5.51 2.12
C ALA A 125 -19.54 6.19 2.50
N ALA A 126 -20.40 6.52 1.51
CA ALA A 126 -21.74 7.06 1.76
C ALA A 126 -22.60 6.09 2.59
N GLN A 127 -22.64 4.81 2.19
CA GLN A 127 -23.38 3.76 2.91
C GLN A 127 -22.83 3.50 4.32
N ALA A 128 -21.51 3.60 4.50
CA ALA A 128 -20.89 3.45 5.83
C ALA A 128 -21.21 4.62 6.77
N SER A 129 -21.40 5.82 6.23
CA SER A 129 -21.79 7.02 6.99
C SER A 129 -23.19 6.86 7.60
N GLU A 130 -24.13 6.29 6.85
CA GLU A 130 -25.50 6.01 7.34
C GLU A 130 -25.52 5.03 8.53
N CYS A 131 -24.49 4.19 8.68
CA CYS A 131 -24.35 3.28 9.81
C CYS A 131 -23.73 3.94 11.06
N SER A 132 -23.25 5.19 10.95
CA SER A 132 -22.56 5.94 12.02
C SER A 132 -23.35 7.14 12.58
N VAL A 133 -24.57 7.42 12.11
CA VAL A 133 -25.34 8.59 12.53
C VAL A 133 -26.44 8.22 13.53
N LEU A 134 -26.09 8.32 14.82
CA LEU A 134 -27.01 8.69 15.90
C LEU A 134 -26.82 10.17 16.28
N THR A 135 -26.46 11.05 15.34
CA THR A 135 -26.37 12.49 15.61
C THR A 135 -26.84 13.31 14.43
N ASN A 136 -28.11 13.72 14.54
CA ASN A 136 -28.81 14.84 13.91
C ASN A 136 -28.91 14.85 12.38
N GLU A 137 -30.17 14.90 11.97
CA GLU A 137 -30.66 15.06 10.61
C GLU A 137 -30.37 16.48 10.10
N ASP A 138 -30.28 16.58 8.77
CA ASP A 138 -30.14 17.79 7.96
C ASP A 138 -28.69 18.27 7.79
N ASP A 139 -27.98 17.73 6.79
CA ASP A 139 -27.10 18.47 5.85
C ASP A 139 -26.32 17.48 4.93
N ASP A 140 -26.62 17.50 3.62
CA ASP A 140 -25.90 16.76 2.55
C ASP A 140 -24.41 17.19 2.38
N GLU A 141 -23.94 18.15 3.18
CA GLU A 141 -22.55 18.66 3.23
C GLU A 141 -21.62 17.76 4.08
N TRP A 142 -22.15 16.68 4.66
CA TRP A 142 -21.42 15.83 5.60
C TRP A 142 -20.32 14.96 4.99
N LEU A 143 -20.47 14.47 3.74
CA LEU A 143 -19.58 13.42 3.22
C LEU A 143 -18.18 13.92 2.82
N GLU A 144 -18.07 15.15 2.31
CA GLU A 144 -16.79 15.71 1.85
C GLU A 144 -15.88 16.11 3.03
N GLU A 145 -16.43 16.76 4.05
CA GLU A 145 -15.60 17.27 5.15
C GLU A 145 -15.29 16.19 6.20
N THR A 146 -16.27 15.36 6.58
CA THR A 146 -16.07 14.38 7.65
C THR A 146 -15.29 13.14 7.20
N GLY A 147 -15.54 12.63 5.98
CA GLY A 147 -14.83 11.46 5.44
C GLY A 147 -13.35 11.76 5.20
N VAL A 148 -13.05 12.89 4.53
CA VAL A 148 -11.67 13.34 4.30
C VAL A 148 -10.97 13.63 5.63
N TRP A 149 -11.66 14.24 6.60
CA TRP A 149 -11.09 14.47 7.93
C TRP A 149 -10.74 13.16 8.63
N GLN A 150 -11.62 12.16 8.63
CA GLN A 150 -11.37 10.86 9.25
C GLN A 150 -10.16 10.15 8.61
N VAL A 151 -10.08 10.13 7.28
CA VAL A 151 -8.92 9.59 6.55
C VAL A 151 -7.64 10.31 6.99
N ARG A 152 -7.66 11.64 7.10
CA ARG A 152 -6.49 12.42 7.53
C ARG A 152 -6.08 12.12 8.97
N GLN A 153 -7.02 12.03 9.89
CA GLN A 153 -6.72 11.75 11.31
C GLN A 153 -6.16 10.33 11.48
N ARG A 154 -6.82 9.32 10.90
CA ARG A 154 -6.34 7.94 10.92
C ARG A 154 -4.97 7.81 10.25
N SER A 155 -4.76 8.53 9.14
CA SER A 155 -3.48 8.53 8.46
C SER A 155 -2.36 9.11 9.31
N ARG A 156 -2.60 10.24 10.01
CA ARG A 156 -1.64 10.83 10.95
C ARG A 156 -1.31 9.90 12.10
N ALA A 157 -2.30 9.18 12.63
CA ALA A 157 -2.09 8.20 13.69
C ALA A 157 -1.16 7.07 13.23
N VAL A 158 -1.39 6.50 12.05
CA VAL A 158 -0.53 5.43 11.50
C VAL A 158 0.87 5.94 11.16
N LEU A 159 1.01 7.17 10.63
CA LEU A 159 2.34 7.76 10.41
C LEU A 159 3.15 7.91 11.70
N ARG A 160 2.50 8.19 12.84
CA ARG A 160 3.14 8.22 14.16
C ARG A 160 3.50 6.82 14.66
N LEU A 161 2.73 5.79 14.33
CA LEU A 161 3.08 4.40 14.69
C LEU A 161 4.41 3.97 14.07
N PHE A 162 4.72 4.43 12.85
CA PHE A 162 6.03 4.16 12.24
C PHE A 162 7.21 4.78 13.00
N ASP A 163 7.01 5.77 13.87
CA ASP A 163 8.08 6.31 14.72
C ASP A 163 8.55 5.33 15.80
N CYS A 164 7.76 4.28 16.09
CA CYS A 164 8.15 3.20 17.00
C CYS A 164 8.99 2.11 16.30
N VAL A 165 9.09 2.12 14.97
CA VAL A 165 9.86 1.13 14.21
C VAL A 165 11.35 1.43 14.31
N GLN A 166 12.11 0.51 14.92
CA GLN A 166 13.55 0.66 15.17
C GLN A 166 14.39 0.54 13.90
N CYS A 167 13.96 -0.28 12.94
CA CYS A 167 14.66 -0.39 11.65
C CYS A 167 14.45 0.89 10.83
N GLY A 168 15.54 1.60 10.52
CA GLY A 168 15.50 2.84 9.75
C GLY A 168 14.89 2.66 8.35
N ALA A 169 15.26 1.60 7.64
CA ALA A 169 14.68 1.29 6.34
C ALA A 169 13.18 0.99 6.42
N CYS A 170 12.74 0.15 7.36
CA CYS A 170 11.32 -0.16 7.55
C CYS A 170 10.50 1.08 7.93
N ARG A 171 11.06 1.95 8.80
CA ARG A 171 10.42 3.22 9.19
C ARG A 171 10.20 4.12 7.98
N ILE A 172 11.22 4.32 7.13
CA ILE A 172 11.11 5.16 5.94
C ILE A 172 10.15 4.54 4.92
N HIS A 173 10.33 3.26 4.57
CA HIS A 173 9.51 2.60 3.57
C HIS A 173 8.04 2.51 3.99
N GLY A 174 7.78 2.24 5.28
CA GLY A 174 6.46 2.21 5.86
C GLY A 174 5.76 3.57 5.82
N LYS A 175 6.46 4.64 6.23
CA LYS A 175 5.93 6.01 6.14
C LYS A 175 5.61 6.42 4.70
N VAL A 176 6.53 6.17 3.77
CA VAL A 176 6.31 6.51 2.34
C VAL A 176 5.13 5.76 1.77
N ALA A 177 5.07 4.43 2.00
CA ALA A 177 3.98 3.61 1.47
C ALA A 177 2.62 4.01 2.03
N TRP A 178 2.53 4.21 3.35
CA TRP A 178 1.27 4.65 3.96
C TRP A 178 0.90 6.08 3.57
N PHE A 179 1.87 6.99 3.46
CA PHE A 179 1.61 8.35 3.01
C PHE A 179 1.07 8.37 1.58
N GLY A 180 1.58 7.52 0.68
CA GLY A 180 1.03 7.36 -0.66
C GLY A 180 -0.40 6.83 -0.68
N VAL A 181 -0.73 5.84 0.14
CA VAL A 181 -2.12 5.35 0.31
C VAL A 181 -3.03 6.46 0.85
N ALA A 182 -2.58 7.21 1.86
CA ALA A 182 -3.33 8.33 2.42
C ALA A 182 -3.58 9.45 1.39
N THR A 183 -2.58 9.76 0.57
CA THR A 183 -2.71 10.70 -0.55
C THR A 183 -3.71 10.19 -1.59
N ALA A 184 -3.67 8.90 -1.95
CA ALA A 184 -4.63 8.31 -2.87
C ALA A 184 -6.07 8.41 -2.35
N LEU A 185 -6.31 8.04 -1.09
CA LEU A 185 -7.62 8.13 -0.47
C LEU A 185 -8.10 9.59 -0.38
N LYS A 186 -7.21 10.52 0.00
CA LYS A 186 -7.50 11.96 -0.02
C LYS A 186 -7.97 12.38 -1.42
N LEU A 187 -7.25 12.02 -2.47
CA LEU A 187 -7.57 12.36 -3.86
C LEU A 187 -8.90 11.76 -4.34
N ILE A 188 -9.23 10.55 -3.90
CA ILE A 188 -10.49 9.88 -4.24
C ILE A 188 -11.67 10.57 -3.54
N TYR A 189 -11.54 10.93 -2.26
CA TYR A 189 -12.65 11.50 -1.49
C TYR A 189 -12.77 13.03 -1.56
N SER A 190 -11.72 13.75 -1.97
CA SER A 190 -11.79 15.20 -2.22
C SER A 190 -11.99 15.47 -3.71
N ASP A 191 -12.64 16.58 -4.08
CA ASP A 191 -12.59 17.09 -5.46
C ASP A 191 -11.16 17.60 -5.78
N ALA A 192 -10.32 16.65 -6.19
CA ALA A 192 -8.88 16.83 -6.39
C ALA A 192 -8.53 17.67 -7.62
N SER A 193 -9.50 18.02 -8.47
CA SER A 193 -9.29 18.83 -9.68
C SER A 193 -8.80 20.25 -9.37
N THR A 194 -9.09 20.74 -8.15
CA THR A 194 -8.91 22.15 -7.76
C THR A 194 -7.64 22.41 -6.95
N ARG A 195 -7.05 21.40 -6.29
CA ARG A 195 -5.95 21.62 -5.34
C ARG A 195 -4.59 21.13 -5.87
N PRO A 196 -3.54 21.97 -5.86
CA PRO A 196 -2.20 21.51 -6.21
C PRO A 196 -1.68 20.48 -5.21
N LEU A 197 -1.08 19.41 -5.72
CA LEU A 197 -0.37 18.41 -4.91
C LEU A 197 1.02 18.94 -4.54
N CYS A 198 1.45 18.71 -3.31
CA CYS A 198 2.83 19.03 -2.95
C CYS A 198 3.79 17.96 -3.48
N ARG A 199 5.07 18.33 -3.72
CA ARG A 199 6.11 17.42 -4.22
C ARG A 199 6.18 16.11 -3.43
N VAL A 200 6.03 16.18 -2.11
CA VAL A 200 6.12 15.02 -1.21
C VAL A 200 4.91 14.10 -1.37
N GLU A 201 3.72 14.64 -1.59
CA GLU A 201 2.51 13.86 -1.89
C GLU A 201 2.66 13.11 -3.21
N VAL A 202 3.15 13.78 -4.26
CA VAL A 202 3.36 13.14 -5.58
C VAL A 202 4.44 12.06 -5.49
N ALA A 203 5.59 12.38 -4.87
CA ALA A 203 6.68 11.43 -4.71
C ALA A 203 6.22 10.17 -3.95
N ALA A 204 5.49 10.34 -2.85
CA ALA A 204 4.99 9.22 -2.08
C ALA A 204 3.92 8.41 -2.83
N LEU A 205 3.01 9.07 -3.55
CA LEU A 205 1.98 8.40 -4.34
C LEU A 205 2.59 7.52 -5.44
N LEU A 206 3.48 8.08 -6.27
CA LEU A 206 4.13 7.35 -7.36
C LEU A 206 5.07 6.25 -6.83
N THR A 207 5.83 6.52 -5.77
CA THR A 207 6.69 5.51 -5.14
C THR A 207 5.87 4.35 -4.59
N THR A 208 4.71 4.64 -4.01
CA THR A 208 3.81 3.61 -3.45
C THR A 208 3.18 2.78 -4.56
N LEU A 209 2.76 3.42 -5.66
CA LEU A 209 2.26 2.73 -6.84
C LEU A 209 3.29 1.75 -7.38
N ALA A 210 4.55 2.20 -7.55
CA ALA A 210 5.64 1.34 -8.02
C ALA A 210 5.87 0.15 -7.08
N LYS A 211 5.92 0.38 -5.76
CA LYS A 211 6.08 -0.69 -4.76
C LYS A 211 4.95 -1.72 -4.81
N LEU A 212 3.71 -1.27 -4.95
CA LEU A 212 2.55 -2.15 -5.06
C LEU A 212 2.56 -2.92 -6.38
N ALA A 213 2.92 -2.27 -7.50
CA ALA A 213 3.06 -2.93 -8.80
C ALA A 213 4.12 -4.05 -8.75
N THR A 214 5.29 -3.76 -8.17
CA THR A 214 6.34 -4.78 -7.96
C THR A 214 5.86 -5.91 -7.06
N ALA A 215 5.14 -5.60 -5.99
CA ALA A 215 4.63 -6.62 -5.07
C ALA A 215 3.56 -7.52 -5.72
N VAL A 216 2.67 -6.96 -6.56
CA VAL A 216 1.68 -7.74 -7.31
C VAL A 216 2.37 -8.65 -8.33
N ARG A 217 3.32 -8.12 -9.11
CA ARG A 217 4.11 -8.92 -10.05
C ARG A 217 4.86 -10.05 -9.36
N PHE A 218 5.50 -9.77 -8.22
CA PHE A 218 6.18 -10.79 -7.42
C PHE A 218 5.20 -11.88 -6.95
N ALA A 219 4.00 -11.51 -6.51
CA ALA A 219 3.01 -12.50 -6.10
C ALA A 219 2.57 -13.39 -7.26
N GLU A 220 2.39 -12.84 -8.46
CA GLU A 220 2.07 -13.62 -9.67
C GLU A 220 3.19 -14.61 -10.03
N GLU A 221 4.45 -14.15 -10.03
CA GLU A 221 5.63 -15.01 -10.24
C GLU A 221 5.68 -16.16 -9.21
N MET A 222 5.41 -15.86 -7.93
CA MET A 222 5.42 -16.90 -6.88
C MET A 222 4.23 -17.85 -6.98
N GLU A 223 3.04 -17.40 -7.41
CA GLU A 223 1.89 -18.28 -7.65
C GLU A 223 2.21 -19.34 -8.73
N GLU A 224 2.91 -18.95 -9.80
CA GLU A 224 3.36 -19.84 -10.87
C GLU A 224 4.36 -20.89 -10.35
N ILE A 225 5.44 -20.46 -9.68
CA ILE A 225 6.45 -21.37 -9.12
C ILE A 225 5.84 -22.33 -8.09
N CYS A 226 4.94 -21.84 -7.23
CA CYS A 226 4.27 -22.69 -6.26
C CYS A 226 3.36 -23.75 -6.91
N CYS A 227 2.74 -23.42 -8.05
CA CYS A 227 1.93 -24.35 -8.84
C CYS A 227 2.79 -25.45 -9.47
N GLU A 228 3.91 -25.09 -10.08
CA GLU A 228 4.87 -26.04 -10.66
C GLU A 228 5.41 -27.01 -9.60
N GLN A 229 5.80 -26.50 -8.43
CA GLN A 229 6.27 -27.32 -7.31
C GLN A 229 5.19 -28.25 -6.72
N ALA A 230 3.90 -27.94 -6.89
CA ALA A 230 2.81 -28.80 -6.46
C ALA A 230 2.47 -29.90 -7.49
N ALA A 231 2.89 -29.73 -8.75
CA ALA A 231 2.70 -30.68 -9.83
C ALA A 231 3.85 -31.69 -9.96
N ALA A 232 5.01 -31.42 -9.35
CA ALA A 232 6.19 -32.29 -9.29
C ALA A 232 6.14 -33.26 -8.10
#